data_AF-A0AAV9C1Q1-F1
#
_entry.id   AF-A0AAV9C1Q1-F1
#
_cell.length_a   1.000
_cell.length_b   1.000
_cell.length_c   1.000
_cell.angle_alpha   90.00
_cell.angle_beta   90.00
_cell.angle_gamma   90.00
#
_symmetry.space_group_name_H-M   'P 1'
#
loop_
_entity.id
_entity.type
_entity.pdbx_description
1 polymer ?
#
loop_
_entity_poly.entity_id
_entity_poly.type
_entity_poly.pdbx_seq_one_letter_code
_entity_poly.pdbx_strand_id
1 'polypeptide(L)'
;MKCLCSSEWLKPNDLIQSSESLTTKDCSKSGCSSQTGSGEQRLDNGNIEEAESSLRDGVCLNYEEARALLGRLEYQRGNVEAALRVFDGIDIAAIAPKMKISVARRAEHRKSRFRNSAAAPMSMNAVSLLFEAIFLKAKSLQDLGRFKEAAQSCSIILDTVESALPGGVPEDFGTDCKLQEILNKAVELLPELWKLAGYFHEAVLSYRRALTHFNLDAVSTARIQKDFAIFLLYEGNDASPPNLKSQMDGSFVPRNNIEEAILLFMILFRNFALNKVEWDPSVLDHLTFALSVSGETKALATQVEELLPSIMDRKERYYTLALCYLGEGDDLVALNLLRRLSASESPNCVKALLLASKICGRIAIMQRVSHLQAEHLIVRKVNVINWKQLPIAYWA
;
A
#
# COMPACT_ATOMS: atom_id res chain seq x y z
N MET A 1 29.15 -6.06 -1.87
CA MET A 1 29.97 -4.84 -1.77
C MET A 1 29.40 -3.98 -0.65
N LYS A 2 30.19 -3.69 0.39
CA LYS A 2 29.81 -2.80 1.49
C LYS A 2 30.10 -1.36 1.06
N CYS A 3 29.16 -0.44 1.27
CA CYS A 3 29.47 0.98 1.23
C CYS A 3 28.83 1.69 2.41
N LEU A 4 29.69 2.43 3.10
CA LEU A 4 29.49 3.24 4.29
C LEU A 4 28.82 4.56 3.91
N CYS A 5 28.02 5.13 4.82
CA CYS A 5 27.96 6.56 5.11
C CYS A 5 27.07 6.77 6.35
N SER A 6 27.71 6.77 7.53
CA SER A 6 27.17 7.37 8.75
C SER A 6 27.78 8.77 8.87
N SER A 7 26.95 9.79 9.05
CA SER A 7 27.40 11.14 9.42
C SER A 7 26.67 11.53 10.70
N GLU A 8 27.46 11.57 11.77
CA GLU A 8 27.14 12.04 13.11
C GLU A 8 26.65 13.51 13.10
N TRP A 9 25.68 13.81 13.96
CA TRP A 9 25.50 15.13 14.53
C TRP A 9 25.45 14.99 16.06
N LEU A 10 26.54 15.38 16.72
CA LEU A 10 26.64 15.54 18.16
C LEU A 10 26.10 16.91 18.57
N LYS A 11 25.27 16.94 19.63
CA LYS A 11 25.09 18.10 20.53
C LYS A 11 25.07 17.61 21.98
N PRO A 12 25.47 18.47 22.95
CA PRO A 12 26.00 18.04 24.25
C PRO A 12 24.90 17.85 25.30
N ASN A 13 25.03 16.80 26.11
CA ASN A 13 24.23 16.60 27.32
C ASN A 13 24.93 17.23 28.52
N ASP A 14 24.20 18.09 29.24
CA ASP A 14 24.56 18.59 30.56
C ASP A 14 24.34 17.52 31.64
N LEU A 15 25.42 17.26 32.37
CA LEU A 15 25.53 16.94 33.80
C LEU A 15 24.30 16.33 34.52
N ILE A 16 24.39 15.04 34.86
CA ILE A 16 23.74 14.48 36.05
C ILE A 16 24.83 13.92 36.97
N GLN A 17 24.90 14.52 38.15
CA GLN A 17 25.84 14.24 39.22
C GLN A 17 25.20 13.19 40.15
N SER A 18 25.83 12.02 40.27
CA SER A 18 25.52 11.04 41.33
C SER A 18 26.16 11.47 42.65
N SER A 19 25.41 11.29 43.74
CA SER A 19 25.94 11.35 45.12
C SER A 19 25.31 10.24 45.95
N GLU A 20 26.10 9.21 46.25
CA GLU A 20 25.93 8.32 47.41
C GLU A 20 26.47 9.02 48.66
N SER A 21 25.75 8.97 49.78
CA SER A 21 26.20 8.25 51.01
C SER A 21 25.48 8.66 52.31
N LEU A 22 25.04 7.61 53.03
CA LEU A 22 25.13 7.36 54.49
C LEU A 22 24.60 8.39 55.52
N THR A 23 23.63 7.97 56.34
CA THR A 23 23.85 7.68 57.79
C THR A 23 22.61 7.06 58.50
N THR A 24 22.91 5.97 59.22
CA THR A 24 22.29 5.28 60.38
C THR A 24 21.28 6.03 61.28
N LYS A 25 20.18 5.37 61.72
CA LYS A 25 19.96 4.83 63.11
C LYS A 25 18.50 4.38 63.40
N ASP A 26 18.38 3.14 63.89
CA ASP A 26 17.50 2.50 64.90
C ASP A 26 16.07 2.96 65.26
N CYS A 27 15.17 1.95 65.36
CA CYS A 27 14.26 1.62 66.49
C CYS A 27 12.76 1.32 66.16
N SER A 28 12.42 0.02 66.22
CA SER A 28 11.32 -0.64 66.97
C SER A 28 9.82 -0.31 66.80
N LYS A 29 9.06 -1.39 66.51
CA LYS A 29 7.68 -1.78 66.92
C LYS A 29 6.50 -0.88 66.54
N SER A 30 5.59 -1.41 65.71
CA SER A 30 4.16 -1.64 66.05
C SER A 30 3.29 -1.83 64.79
N GLY A 31 2.45 -2.87 64.78
CA GLY A 31 1.09 -2.80 64.21
C GLY A 31 0.89 -3.18 62.74
N CYS A 32 0.00 -4.14 62.52
CA CYS A 32 -0.44 -4.70 61.24
C CYS A 32 -0.91 -3.69 60.16
N SER A 33 -0.90 -4.20 58.92
CA SER A 33 -1.80 -3.91 57.78
C SER A 33 -1.24 -3.05 56.64
N SER A 34 -1.06 -3.68 55.47
CA SER A 34 -1.29 -3.13 54.12
C SER A 34 -1.01 -4.25 53.11
N GLN A 35 -2.02 -4.72 52.38
CA GLN A 35 -2.44 -4.15 51.09
C GLN A 35 -1.45 -4.54 49.99
N THR A 36 -1.74 -5.67 49.36
CA THR A 36 -1.15 -6.14 48.10
C THR A 36 -1.20 -5.03 47.06
N GLY A 37 -0.02 -4.68 46.53
CA GLY A 37 0.15 -3.68 45.49
C GLY A 37 -0.62 -4.03 44.23
N SER A 38 -1.54 -3.14 43.87
CA SER A 38 -2.21 -3.10 42.59
C SER A 38 -1.18 -2.82 41.49
N GLY A 39 -0.95 -3.83 40.67
CA GLY A 39 -0.43 -3.71 39.32
C GLY A 39 -1.48 -4.24 38.35
N GLU A 40 -2.73 -3.78 38.49
CA GLU A 40 -3.75 -4.01 37.47
C GLU A 40 -3.40 -3.17 36.25
N GLN A 41 -2.72 -3.82 35.31
CA GLN A 41 -2.80 -3.46 33.90
C GLN A 41 -4.30 -3.45 33.58
N ARG A 42 -4.88 -2.24 33.44
CA ARG A 42 -6.29 -2.00 33.15
C ARG A 42 -6.76 -2.97 32.07
N LEU A 43 -7.41 -4.04 32.50
CA LEU A 43 -8.22 -4.86 31.62
C LEU A 43 -9.28 -3.92 31.07
N ASP A 44 -9.48 -3.98 29.76
CA ASP A 44 -10.49 -3.20 29.06
C ASP A 44 -11.87 -3.63 29.56
N ASN A 45 -12.36 -2.97 30.61
CA ASN A 45 -13.60 -3.30 31.34
C ASN A 45 -14.82 -3.40 30.40
N GLY A 46 -14.78 -2.77 29.22
CA GLY A 46 -15.85 -2.88 28.22
C GLY A 46 -16.01 -4.29 27.63
N ASN A 47 -14.95 -5.10 27.58
CA ASN A 47 -15.01 -6.44 26.98
C ASN A 47 -15.56 -7.51 27.94
N ILE A 48 -15.42 -7.30 29.25
CA ILE A 48 -16.01 -8.17 30.28
C ILE A 48 -17.52 -7.94 30.35
N GLU A 49 -17.97 -6.69 30.25
CA GLU A 49 -19.40 -6.35 30.24
C GLU A 49 -20.12 -6.86 28.97
N GLU A 50 -19.46 -6.89 27.80
CA GLU A 50 -20.00 -7.50 26.56
C GLU A 50 -20.12 -9.04 26.67
N ALA A 51 -19.14 -9.68 27.31
CA ALA A 51 -19.18 -11.12 27.59
C ALA A 51 -20.25 -11.47 28.64
N GLU A 52 -20.41 -10.63 29.68
CA GLU A 52 -21.44 -10.81 30.71
C GLU A 52 -22.85 -10.49 30.20
N SER A 53 -23.03 -9.51 29.31
CA SER A 53 -24.32 -9.21 28.69
C SER A 53 -24.79 -10.34 27.77
N SER A 54 -23.89 -10.95 27.00
CA SER A 54 -24.19 -12.16 26.20
C SER A 54 -24.55 -13.37 27.08
N LEU A 55 -24.02 -13.46 28.30
CA LEU A 55 -24.38 -14.48 29.30
C LEU A 55 -25.70 -14.18 30.02
N ARG A 56 -26.07 -12.89 30.18
CA ARG A 56 -27.34 -12.46 30.79
C ARG A 56 -28.55 -12.66 29.86
N ASP A 57 -28.34 -12.65 28.54
CA ASP A 57 -29.35 -12.94 27.53
C ASP A 57 -29.63 -14.45 27.35
N GLY A 58 -29.84 -15.19 28.45
CA GLY A 58 -30.65 -16.42 28.52
C GLY A 58 -30.40 -17.60 27.55
N VAL A 59 -29.35 -17.61 26.73
CA VAL A 59 -29.04 -18.69 25.77
C VAL A 59 -27.69 -19.29 26.16
N CYS A 60 -27.67 -20.59 26.49
CA CYS A 60 -26.42 -21.31 26.69
C CYS A 60 -25.53 -21.12 25.46
N LEU A 61 -24.32 -20.57 25.66
CA LEU A 61 -23.31 -20.44 24.62
C LEU A 61 -23.09 -21.80 23.96
N ASN A 62 -23.03 -21.81 22.64
CA ASN A 62 -22.66 -23.04 21.95
C ASN A 62 -21.17 -23.36 22.22
N TYR A 63 -20.78 -24.63 22.01
CA TYR A 63 -19.41 -25.09 22.28
C TYR A 63 -18.33 -24.26 21.56
N GLU A 64 -18.64 -23.79 20.35
CA GLU A 64 -17.72 -23.01 19.53
C GLU A 64 -17.63 -21.55 19.95
N GLU A 65 -18.74 -20.94 20.38
CA GLU A 65 -18.79 -19.59 20.96
C GLU A 65 -17.99 -19.55 22.28
N ALA A 66 -18.14 -20.58 23.13
CA ALA A 66 -17.36 -20.70 24.35
C ALA A 66 -15.85 -20.80 24.07
N ARG A 67 -15.44 -21.58 23.06
CA ARG A 67 -14.05 -21.66 22.61
C ARG A 67 -13.54 -20.35 22.01
N ALA A 68 -14.35 -19.67 21.21
CA ALA A 68 -14.01 -18.38 20.64
C ALA A 68 -13.71 -17.34 21.72
N LEU A 69 -14.55 -17.27 22.76
CA LEU A 69 -14.33 -16.38 23.91
C LEU A 69 -13.10 -16.77 24.73
N LEU A 70 -12.92 -18.06 25.04
CA LEU A 70 -11.75 -18.54 25.77
C LEU A 70 -10.45 -18.25 25.03
N GLY A 71 -10.40 -18.51 23.72
CA GLY A 71 -9.23 -18.24 22.90
C GLY A 71 -8.89 -16.75 22.84
N ARG A 72 -9.90 -15.88 22.79
CA ARG A 72 -9.70 -14.42 22.87
C ARG A 72 -9.05 -14.01 24.19
N LEU A 73 -9.53 -14.54 25.32
CA LEU A 73 -8.97 -14.24 26.63
C LEU A 73 -7.51 -14.69 26.75
N GLU A 74 -7.18 -15.89 26.26
CA GLU A 74 -5.79 -16.37 26.26
C GLU A 74 -4.88 -15.54 25.33
N TYR A 75 -5.38 -15.11 24.17
CA TYR A 75 -4.64 -14.22 23.28
C TYR A 75 -4.36 -12.86 23.92
N GLN A 76 -5.36 -12.27 24.59
CA GLN A 76 -5.22 -11.00 25.30
C GLN A 76 -4.26 -11.08 26.49
N ARG A 77 -4.12 -12.26 27.12
CA ARG A 77 -3.12 -12.52 28.15
C ARG A 77 -1.69 -12.64 27.62
N GLY A 78 -1.52 -12.66 26.29
CA GLY A 78 -0.23 -12.87 25.62
C GLY A 78 0.17 -14.34 25.48
N ASN A 79 -0.72 -15.29 25.82
CA ASN A 79 -0.45 -16.72 25.71
C ASN A 79 -0.80 -17.24 24.31
N VAL A 80 0.01 -16.88 23.31
CA VAL A 80 -0.28 -17.14 21.89
C VAL A 80 -0.47 -18.63 21.57
N GLU A 81 0.38 -19.51 22.11
CA GLU A 81 0.29 -20.96 21.87
C GLU A 81 -0.95 -21.57 22.51
N ALA A 82 -1.35 -21.10 23.69
CA ALA A 82 -2.55 -21.56 24.37
C ALA A 82 -3.80 -21.12 23.61
N ALA A 83 -3.83 -19.85 23.17
CA ALA A 83 -4.90 -19.31 22.33
C ALA A 83 -5.04 -20.11 21.03
N LEU A 84 -3.92 -20.40 20.35
CA LEU A 84 -3.93 -21.19 19.12
C LEU A 84 -4.49 -22.60 19.34
N ARG A 85 -4.11 -23.29 20.43
CA ARG A 85 -4.68 -24.61 20.76
C ARG A 85 -6.18 -24.56 20.98
N VAL A 86 -6.68 -23.50 21.61
CA VAL A 86 -8.12 -23.31 21.80
C VAL A 86 -8.82 -23.06 20.46
N PHE A 87 -8.25 -22.20 19.62
CA PHE A 87 -8.79 -21.91 18.28
C PHE A 87 -8.72 -23.10 17.32
N ASP A 88 -7.71 -23.97 17.43
CA ASP A 88 -7.63 -25.23 16.68
C ASP A 88 -8.73 -26.21 17.08
N GLY A 89 -9.30 -26.07 18.27
CA GLY A 89 -10.47 -26.82 18.67
C GLY A 89 -11.73 -26.44 17.89
N ILE A 90 -11.82 -25.24 17.32
CA ILE A 90 -13.04 -24.79 16.65
C ILE A 90 -13.23 -25.55 15.34
N ASP A 91 -14.37 -26.24 15.18
CA ASP A 91 -14.68 -26.95 13.92
C ASP A 91 -15.17 -25.96 12.85
N ILE A 92 -14.21 -25.26 12.25
CA ILE A 92 -14.44 -24.25 11.21
C ILE A 92 -15.24 -24.84 10.03
N ALA A 93 -15.02 -26.10 9.67
CA ALA A 93 -15.70 -26.75 8.56
C ALA A 93 -17.20 -26.94 8.84
N ALA A 94 -17.57 -27.25 10.08
CA ALA A 94 -18.97 -27.37 10.50
C ALA A 94 -19.69 -26.01 10.64
N ILE A 95 -18.97 -24.95 11.05
CA ILE A 95 -19.58 -23.63 11.27
C ILE A 95 -19.60 -22.74 10.02
N ALA A 96 -18.66 -22.88 9.08
CA ALA A 96 -18.56 -22.02 7.90
C ALA A 96 -19.85 -21.99 7.03
N PRO A 97 -20.50 -23.12 6.72
CA PRO A 97 -21.77 -23.12 6.00
C PRO A 97 -22.89 -22.39 6.76
N LYS A 98 -22.93 -22.52 8.09
CA LYS A 98 -23.93 -21.87 8.95
C LYS A 98 -23.70 -20.35 9.02
N MET A 99 -22.44 -19.92 9.10
CA MET A 99 -22.06 -18.50 9.02
C MET A 99 -22.48 -17.92 7.67
N LYS A 100 -22.13 -18.60 6.56
CA LYS A 100 -22.51 -18.20 5.20
C LYS A 100 -24.01 -17.96 5.05
N ILE A 101 -24.84 -18.91 5.49
CA ILE A 101 -26.31 -18.78 5.40
C ILE A 101 -26.81 -17.57 6.21
N SER A 102 -26.25 -17.33 7.39
CA SER A 102 -26.66 -16.23 8.26
C SER A 102 -26.27 -14.86 7.68
N VAL A 103 -25.07 -14.76 7.12
CA VAL A 103 -24.55 -13.59 6.38
C VAL A 103 -25.42 -13.29 5.15
N ALA A 104 -25.73 -14.31 4.33
CA ALA A 104 -26.57 -14.16 3.14
C ALA A 104 -27.99 -13.67 3.50
N ARG A 105 -28.59 -14.25 4.55
CA ARG A 105 -29.93 -13.84 5.01
C ARG A 105 -29.95 -12.40 5.51
N ARG A 106 -28.92 -11.92 6.21
CA ARG A 106 -28.86 -10.52 6.66
C ARG A 106 -28.94 -9.55 5.46
N ALA A 107 -28.26 -9.86 4.37
CA ALA A 107 -28.31 -9.04 3.16
C ALA A 107 -29.67 -9.10 2.46
N GLU A 108 -30.38 -10.24 2.50
CA GLU A 108 -31.73 -10.38 1.94
C GLU A 108 -32.82 -9.67 2.75
N HIS A 109 -32.79 -9.76 4.07
CA HIS A 109 -33.79 -9.12 4.95
C HIS A 109 -33.81 -7.60 4.78
N ARG A 110 -32.68 -7.01 4.41
CA ARG A 110 -32.59 -5.57 4.11
C ARG A 110 -33.18 -5.20 2.75
N LYS A 111 -33.17 -6.11 1.77
CA LYS A 111 -33.78 -5.90 0.44
C LYS A 111 -35.28 -6.21 0.41
N SER A 112 -35.77 -7.11 1.26
CA SER A 112 -37.18 -7.54 1.28
C SER A 112 -37.74 -7.52 2.71
N ARG A 113 -38.29 -6.36 3.12
CA ARG A 113 -38.92 -6.15 4.43
C ARG A 113 -40.23 -6.94 4.67
N PHE A 114 -40.63 -7.85 3.78
CA PHE A 114 -41.98 -8.43 3.74
C PHE A 114 -42.05 -9.94 3.49
N ARG A 115 -41.02 -10.74 3.80
CA ARG A 115 -41.11 -12.20 3.65
C ARG A 115 -40.77 -12.94 4.94
N ASN A 116 -41.71 -13.76 5.41
CA ASN A 116 -41.53 -14.71 6.52
C ASN A 116 -40.32 -15.60 6.23
N SER A 117 -39.16 -15.23 6.77
CA SER A 117 -37.93 -16.02 6.65
C SER A 117 -37.85 -17.00 7.81
N ALA A 118 -37.50 -18.26 7.50
CA ALA A 118 -37.06 -19.21 8.51
C ALA A 118 -35.90 -18.61 9.33
N ALA A 119 -35.88 -18.90 10.64
CA ALA A 119 -34.88 -18.38 11.57
C ALA A 119 -33.45 -18.69 11.08
N ALA A 120 -32.57 -17.69 11.12
CA ALA A 120 -31.15 -17.85 10.78
C ALA A 120 -30.52 -18.94 11.67
N PRO A 121 -29.62 -19.78 11.13
CA PRO A 121 -29.01 -20.86 11.90
C PRO A 121 -28.11 -20.36 13.04
N MET A 122 -27.69 -19.10 13.01
CA MET A 122 -27.02 -18.41 14.11
C MET A 122 -27.33 -16.90 14.13
N SER A 123 -27.12 -16.26 15.27
CA SER A 123 -27.21 -14.80 15.39
C SER A 123 -26.01 -14.11 14.73
N MET A 124 -26.16 -12.85 14.33
CA MET A 124 -25.04 -12.09 13.75
C MET A 124 -23.92 -11.82 14.76
N ASN A 125 -24.23 -11.77 16.06
CA ASN A 125 -23.23 -11.64 17.11
C ASN A 125 -22.37 -12.91 17.21
N ALA A 126 -22.97 -14.09 17.08
CA ALA A 126 -22.24 -15.35 17.01
C ALA A 126 -21.33 -15.41 15.77
N VAL A 127 -21.81 -14.96 14.59
CA VAL A 127 -20.97 -14.84 13.39
C VAL A 127 -19.78 -13.92 13.64
N SER A 128 -20.02 -12.74 14.23
CA SER A 128 -18.96 -11.76 14.54
C SER A 128 -17.92 -12.35 15.50
N LEU A 129 -18.36 -13.05 16.55
CA LEU A 129 -17.50 -13.71 17.53
C LEU A 129 -16.62 -14.79 16.87
N LEU A 130 -17.20 -15.64 16.02
CA LEU A 130 -16.50 -16.71 15.33
C LEU A 130 -15.51 -16.17 14.29
N PHE A 131 -15.87 -15.12 13.55
CA PHE A 131 -14.93 -14.43 12.64
C PHE A 131 -13.77 -13.81 13.41
N GLU A 132 -14.02 -13.21 14.57
CA GLU A 132 -12.95 -12.68 15.40
C GLU A 132 -12.03 -13.80 15.89
N ALA A 133 -12.56 -14.95 16.31
CA ALA A 133 -11.75 -16.09 16.70
C ALA A 133 -10.89 -16.63 15.54
N ILE A 134 -11.43 -16.72 14.33
CA ILE A 134 -10.66 -17.12 13.15
C ILE A 134 -9.58 -16.08 12.83
N PHE A 135 -9.87 -14.79 12.99
CA PHE A 135 -8.89 -13.72 12.80
C PHE A 135 -7.77 -13.76 13.85
N LEU A 136 -8.12 -13.96 15.12
CA LEU A 136 -7.15 -14.12 16.21
C LEU A 136 -6.33 -15.40 16.08
N LYS A 137 -6.90 -16.47 15.51
CA LYS A 137 -6.16 -17.65 15.10
C LYS A 137 -5.12 -17.32 14.05
N ALA A 138 -5.49 -16.57 13.00
CA ALA A 138 -4.55 -16.12 11.98
C ALA A 138 -3.43 -15.25 12.56
N LYS A 139 -3.77 -14.34 13.50
CA LYS A 139 -2.78 -13.54 14.25
C LYS A 139 -1.83 -14.40 15.08
N SER A 140 -2.36 -15.35 15.83
CA SER A 140 -1.53 -16.28 16.62
C SER A 140 -0.57 -17.08 15.75
N LEU A 141 -1.02 -17.52 14.57
CA LEU A 141 -0.18 -18.20 13.58
C LEU A 141 0.88 -17.26 12.99
N GLN A 142 0.53 -15.99 12.74
CA GLN A 142 1.47 -14.95 12.30
C GLN A 142 2.57 -14.72 13.34
N ASP A 143 2.21 -14.59 14.61
CA ASP A 143 3.13 -14.35 15.73
C ASP A 143 4.11 -15.53 15.92
N LEU A 144 3.69 -16.74 15.56
CA LEU A 144 4.52 -17.96 15.57
C LEU A 144 5.29 -18.20 14.25
N GLY A 145 5.19 -17.31 13.26
CA GLY A 145 5.87 -17.43 11.96
C GLY A 145 5.26 -18.46 11.00
N ARG A 146 4.07 -19.00 11.30
CA ARG A 146 3.34 -19.97 10.45
C ARG A 146 2.48 -19.24 9.40
N PHE A 147 3.13 -18.44 8.55
CA PHE A 147 2.45 -17.48 7.67
C PHE A 147 1.46 -18.10 6.67
N LYS A 148 1.79 -19.26 6.10
CA LYS A 148 0.90 -19.96 5.15
C LYS A 148 -0.43 -20.35 5.81
N GLU A 149 -0.37 -20.90 7.02
CA GLU A 149 -1.56 -21.33 7.76
C GLU A 149 -2.36 -20.13 8.28
N ALA A 150 -1.66 -19.05 8.66
CA ALA A 150 -2.29 -17.78 8.98
C ALA A 150 -3.09 -17.23 7.79
N ALA A 151 -2.50 -17.23 6.60
CA ALA A 151 -3.13 -16.76 5.38
C ALA A 151 -4.36 -17.60 5.01
N GLN A 152 -4.25 -18.93 5.12
CA GLN A 152 -5.38 -19.84 4.92
C GLN A 152 -6.51 -19.57 5.91
N SER A 153 -6.20 -19.36 7.19
CA SER A 153 -7.20 -19.04 8.22
C SER A 153 -7.91 -17.70 7.91
N CYS A 154 -7.15 -16.68 7.49
CA CYS A 154 -7.70 -15.39 7.11
C CYS A 154 -8.58 -15.47 5.84
N SER A 155 -8.19 -16.29 4.84
CA SER A 155 -8.97 -16.51 3.62
C SER A 155 -10.38 -17.02 3.92
N ILE A 156 -10.55 -17.90 4.91
CA ILE A 156 -11.87 -18.46 5.26
C ILE A 156 -12.88 -17.37 5.59
N ILE A 157 -12.45 -16.30 6.27
CA ILE A 157 -13.32 -15.16 6.61
C ILE A 157 -13.82 -14.51 5.32
N LEU A 158 -12.90 -14.17 4.41
CA LEU A 158 -13.22 -13.50 3.15
C LEU A 158 -14.06 -14.41 2.23
N ASP A 159 -13.72 -15.69 2.13
CA ASP A 159 -14.41 -16.70 1.32
C ASP A 159 -15.86 -16.91 1.81
N THR A 160 -16.07 -16.88 3.13
CA THR A 160 -17.40 -17.00 3.72
C THR A 160 -18.27 -15.80 3.36
N VAL A 161 -17.73 -14.57 3.42
CA VAL A 161 -18.47 -13.35 3.07
C VAL A 161 -18.72 -13.25 1.58
N GLU A 162 -17.71 -13.45 0.74
CA GLU A 162 -17.85 -13.36 -0.70
C GLU A 162 -18.84 -14.40 -1.24
N SER A 163 -18.77 -15.64 -0.74
CA SER A 163 -19.70 -16.68 -1.16
C SER A 163 -21.13 -16.47 -0.65
N ALA A 164 -21.32 -15.71 0.43
CA ALA A 164 -22.63 -15.29 0.91
C ALA A 164 -23.19 -14.08 0.15
N LEU A 165 -22.31 -13.22 -0.39
CA LEU A 165 -22.64 -11.95 -1.02
C LEU A 165 -21.99 -11.85 -2.41
N PRO A 166 -22.46 -12.62 -3.41
CA PRO A 166 -21.85 -12.65 -4.74
C PRO A 166 -21.97 -11.31 -5.50
N GLY A 167 -22.86 -10.41 -5.06
CA GLY A 167 -23.01 -9.06 -5.61
C GLY A 167 -22.19 -7.98 -4.89
N GLY A 168 -21.27 -8.37 -4.00
CA GLY A 168 -20.49 -7.45 -3.17
C GLY A 168 -21.13 -7.15 -1.81
N VAL A 169 -20.33 -6.61 -0.89
CA VAL A 169 -20.75 -6.28 0.49
C VAL A 169 -21.52 -4.95 0.50
N PRO A 170 -22.81 -4.89 0.92
CA PRO A 170 -23.54 -3.61 1.01
C PRO A 170 -22.87 -2.60 1.95
N GLU A 171 -23.00 -1.30 1.67
CA GLU A 171 -22.34 -0.20 2.43
C GLU A 171 -22.69 -0.22 3.93
N ASP A 172 -23.92 -0.62 4.30
CA ASP A 172 -24.37 -0.69 5.70
C ASP A 172 -24.15 -2.07 6.38
N PHE A 173 -23.47 -3.02 5.75
CA PHE A 173 -23.54 -4.46 6.12
C PHE A 173 -23.13 -4.79 7.57
N GLY A 174 -22.31 -3.94 8.20
CA GLY A 174 -21.80 -4.15 9.56
C GLY A 174 -21.94 -2.97 10.52
N THR A 175 -22.88 -2.05 10.30
CA THR A 175 -23.10 -0.89 11.21
C THR A 175 -23.42 -1.27 12.65
N ASP A 176 -24.00 -2.46 12.87
CA ASP A 176 -24.54 -2.88 14.18
C ASP A 176 -23.66 -3.89 14.92
N CYS A 177 -22.54 -4.33 14.33
CA CYS A 177 -21.66 -5.34 14.92
C CYS A 177 -20.20 -5.21 14.46
N LYS A 178 -19.24 -5.64 15.29
CA LYS A 178 -17.78 -5.63 15.05
C LYS A 178 -17.31 -6.35 13.76
N LEU A 179 -18.23 -6.98 13.04
CA LEU A 179 -17.99 -7.71 11.80
C LEU A 179 -17.27 -6.89 10.72
N GLN A 180 -17.67 -5.63 10.45
CA GLN A 180 -17.03 -4.82 9.41
C GLN A 180 -15.57 -4.51 9.76
N GLU A 181 -15.30 -4.23 11.03
CA GLU A 181 -13.94 -3.97 11.50
C GLU A 181 -13.04 -5.20 11.33
N ILE A 182 -13.54 -6.39 11.68
CA ILE A 182 -12.81 -7.65 11.49
C ILE A 182 -12.56 -7.90 10.00
N LEU A 183 -13.55 -7.63 9.14
CA LEU A 183 -13.39 -7.78 7.69
C LEU A 183 -12.33 -6.84 7.13
N ASN A 184 -12.36 -5.56 7.49
CA ASN A 184 -11.34 -4.59 7.06
C ASN A 184 -9.93 -5.04 7.50
N LYS A 185 -9.78 -5.47 8.76
CA LYS A 185 -8.51 -6.00 9.28
C LYS A 185 -8.06 -7.27 8.54
N ALA A 186 -8.97 -8.17 8.19
CA ALA A 186 -8.66 -9.39 7.46
C ALA A 186 -8.24 -9.11 6.01
N VAL A 187 -8.93 -8.18 5.34
CA VAL A 187 -8.63 -7.76 3.97
C VAL A 187 -7.24 -7.13 3.88
N GLU A 188 -6.84 -6.34 4.88
CA GLU A 188 -5.50 -5.73 4.93
C GLU A 188 -4.40 -6.74 5.29
N LEU A 189 -4.71 -7.68 6.18
CA LEU A 189 -3.72 -8.65 6.66
C LEU A 189 -3.39 -9.73 5.62
N LEU A 190 -4.37 -10.17 4.84
CA LEU A 190 -4.22 -11.34 3.95
C LEU A 190 -3.08 -11.19 2.92
N PRO A 191 -2.95 -10.08 2.16
CA PRO A 191 -1.85 -9.92 1.22
C PRO A 191 -0.47 -9.97 1.89
N GLU A 192 -0.34 -9.36 3.08
CA GLU A 192 0.92 -9.36 3.85
C GLU A 192 1.30 -10.77 4.32
N LEU A 193 0.34 -11.59 4.75
CA LEU A 193 0.61 -12.97 5.14
C LEU A 193 1.11 -13.82 3.96
N TRP A 194 0.54 -13.63 2.76
CA TRP A 194 1.02 -14.33 1.56
C TRP A 194 2.41 -13.87 1.13
N LYS A 195 2.72 -12.57 1.25
CA LYS A 195 4.07 -12.02 1.04
C LYS A 195 5.08 -12.66 1.99
N LEU A 196 4.79 -12.69 3.29
CA LEU A 196 5.67 -13.30 4.30
C LEU A 196 5.84 -14.82 4.10
N ALA A 197 4.83 -15.48 3.56
CA ALA A 197 4.89 -16.91 3.23
C ALA A 197 5.64 -17.21 1.91
N GLY A 198 6.01 -16.19 1.12
CA GLY A 198 6.67 -16.34 -0.18
C GLY A 198 5.75 -16.72 -1.35
N TYR A 199 4.43 -16.57 -1.18
CA TYR A 199 3.42 -16.91 -2.18
C TYR A 199 2.93 -15.64 -2.90
N PHE A 200 3.74 -15.13 -3.82
CA PHE A 200 3.50 -13.83 -4.46
C PHE A 200 2.26 -13.81 -5.35
N HIS A 201 1.94 -14.91 -6.02
CA HIS A 201 0.74 -14.99 -6.86
C HIS A 201 -0.53 -14.83 -6.02
N GLU A 202 -0.59 -15.50 -4.88
CA GLU A 202 -1.68 -15.43 -3.91
C GLU A 202 -1.78 -14.04 -3.27
N ALA A 203 -0.65 -13.36 -3.05
CA ALA A 203 -0.63 -11.97 -2.59
C ALA A 203 -1.27 -11.03 -3.63
N VAL A 204 -0.90 -11.15 -4.91
CA VAL A 204 -1.51 -10.37 -6.00
C VAL A 204 -3.02 -10.60 -6.06
N LEU A 205 -3.46 -11.87 -6.03
CA LEU A 205 -4.87 -12.21 -6.03
C LEU A 205 -5.60 -11.59 -4.84
N SER A 206 -4.96 -11.58 -3.66
CA SER A 206 -5.52 -11.00 -2.44
C SER A 206 -5.65 -9.48 -2.53
N TYR A 207 -4.65 -8.77 -3.06
CA TYR A 207 -4.74 -7.33 -3.30
C TYR A 207 -5.85 -6.97 -4.30
N ARG A 208 -5.89 -7.66 -5.45
CA ARG A 208 -6.95 -7.45 -6.44
C ARG A 208 -8.32 -7.71 -5.83
N ARG A 209 -8.44 -8.80 -5.06
CA ARG A 209 -9.67 -9.18 -4.37
C ARG A 209 -10.13 -8.10 -3.38
N ALA A 210 -9.20 -7.52 -2.63
CA ALA A 210 -9.47 -6.43 -1.69
C ALA A 210 -10.09 -5.21 -2.39
N LEU A 211 -9.55 -4.83 -3.56
CA LEU A 211 -9.98 -3.65 -4.31
C LEU A 211 -11.28 -3.85 -5.10
N THR A 212 -11.69 -5.08 -5.41
CA THR A 212 -12.86 -5.36 -6.25
C THR A 212 -14.08 -5.89 -5.50
N HIS A 213 -13.91 -6.68 -4.44
CA HIS A 213 -15.02 -7.39 -3.78
C HIS A 213 -15.47 -6.76 -2.47
N PHE A 214 -14.66 -5.90 -1.86
CA PHE A 214 -14.90 -5.33 -0.54
C PHE A 214 -15.07 -3.82 -0.60
N ASN A 215 -16.07 -3.32 0.12
CA ASN A 215 -16.29 -1.87 0.29
C ASN A 215 -15.47 -1.40 1.49
N LEU A 216 -14.25 -0.95 1.21
CA LEU A 216 -13.34 -0.36 2.18
C LEU A 216 -13.53 1.16 2.23
N ASP A 217 -13.15 1.79 3.34
CA ASP A 217 -13.09 3.24 3.41
C ASP A 217 -12.01 3.79 2.47
N ALA A 218 -12.11 5.08 2.13
CA ALA A 218 -11.21 5.71 1.16
C ALA A 218 -9.73 5.67 1.61
N VAL A 219 -9.46 5.72 2.92
CA VAL A 219 -8.10 5.70 3.47
C VAL A 219 -7.50 4.30 3.35
N SER A 220 -8.23 3.27 3.78
CA SER A 220 -7.80 1.88 3.67
C SER A 220 -7.65 1.45 2.20
N THR A 221 -8.58 1.86 1.33
CA THR A 221 -8.48 1.61 -0.11
C THR A 221 -7.21 2.22 -0.68
N ALA A 222 -6.89 3.46 -0.34
CA ALA A 222 -5.71 4.14 -0.83
C ALA A 222 -4.41 3.49 -0.34
N ARG A 223 -4.37 3.06 0.93
CA ARG A 223 -3.25 2.32 1.49
C ARG A 223 -3.02 1.00 0.76
N ILE A 224 -4.04 0.16 0.64
CA ILE A 224 -3.94 -1.14 -0.07
C ILE A 224 -3.53 -0.93 -1.53
N GLN A 225 -4.10 0.08 -2.19
CA GLN A 225 -3.79 0.41 -3.57
C GLN A 225 -2.31 0.82 -3.74
N LYS A 226 -1.78 1.61 -2.80
CA LYS A 226 -0.37 2.01 -2.79
C LYS A 226 0.53 0.80 -2.56
N ASP A 227 0.25 0.02 -1.53
CA ASP A 227 1.04 -1.16 -1.16
C ASP A 227 1.06 -2.18 -2.28
N PHE A 228 -0.08 -2.38 -2.97
CA PHE A 228 -0.17 -3.26 -4.12
C PHE A 228 0.66 -2.75 -5.31
N ALA A 229 0.60 -1.45 -5.61
CA ALA A 229 1.37 -0.87 -6.70
C ALA A 229 2.88 -0.96 -6.46
N ILE A 230 3.32 -0.72 -5.21
CA ILE A 230 4.71 -0.92 -4.78
C ILE A 230 5.12 -2.38 -4.93
N PHE A 231 4.26 -3.31 -4.47
CA PHE A 231 4.50 -4.74 -4.57
C PHE A 231 4.71 -5.18 -6.03
N LEU A 232 3.84 -4.76 -6.95
CA LEU A 232 3.96 -5.05 -8.38
C LEU A 232 5.23 -4.50 -9.02
N LEU A 233 5.69 -3.33 -8.56
CA LEU A 233 6.79 -2.59 -9.16
C LEU A 233 8.17 -3.09 -8.73
N TYR A 234 8.32 -3.55 -7.49
CA TYR A 234 9.64 -3.89 -6.92
C TYR A 234 9.86 -5.39 -6.68
N GLU A 235 8.83 -6.20 -6.48
CA GLU A 235 8.99 -7.61 -6.06
C GLU A 235 9.21 -8.59 -7.23
N GLY A 236 9.40 -8.08 -8.45
CA GLY A 236 10.03 -8.80 -9.56
C GLY A 236 9.32 -10.05 -10.11
N ASN A 237 8.10 -10.35 -9.66
CA ASN A 237 7.36 -11.54 -10.08
C ASN A 237 6.28 -11.18 -11.11
N ASP A 238 6.39 -11.64 -12.36
CA ASP A 238 5.38 -11.43 -13.40
C ASP A 238 4.03 -12.01 -12.98
N ALA A 239 3.10 -11.12 -12.60
CA ALA A 239 1.76 -11.54 -12.25
C ALA A 239 0.94 -11.75 -13.53
N SER A 240 0.07 -12.74 -13.52
CA SER A 240 -0.91 -12.90 -14.60
C SER A 240 -1.79 -11.65 -14.67
N PRO A 241 -2.18 -11.18 -15.87
CA PRO A 241 -3.05 -10.03 -16.02
C PRO A 241 -4.38 -10.20 -15.26
N PRO A 242 -5.04 -9.11 -14.83
CA PRO A 242 -6.28 -9.17 -14.08
C PRO A 242 -7.40 -9.88 -14.86
N ASN A 243 -8.19 -10.71 -14.17
CA ASN A 243 -9.23 -11.52 -14.79
C ASN A 243 -10.38 -10.65 -15.35
N LEU A 244 -10.65 -10.81 -16.65
CA LEU A 244 -11.56 -10.01 -17.50
C LEU A 244 -13.06 -10.05 -17.12
N LYS A 245 -13.47 -10.76 -16.06
CA LYS A 245 -14.89 -11.14 -15.87
C LYS A 245 -15.83 -10.01 -15.39
N SER A 246 -15.31 -8.87 -14.95
CA SER A 246 -16.11 -7.76 -14.40
C SER A 246 -15.89 -6.42 -15.10
N GLN A 247 -15.12 -6.39 -16.18
CA GLN A 247 -14.77 -5.13 -16.87
C GLN A 247 -15.93 -4.69 -17.77
N MET A 248 -16.37 -3.43 -17.61
CA MET A 248 -17.27 -2.79 -18.57
C MET A 248 -16.56 -2.71 -19.93
N ASP A 249 -17.29 -3.01 -21.00
CA ASP A 249 -16.75 -3.04 -22.36
C ASP A 249 -16.05 -1.71 -22.70
N GLY A 250 -14.73 -1.75 -22.95
CA GLY A 250 -13.90 -0.58 -23.28
C GLY A 250 -12.94 -0.05 -22.19
N SER A 251 -12.83 -0.69 -21.02
CA SER A 251 -11.85 -0.28 -20.00
C SER A 251 -10.42 -0.72 -20.34
N PHE A 252 -9.44 0.06 -19.86
CA PHE A 252 -8.02 -0.28 -19.99
C PHE A 252 -7.69 -1.52 -19.14
N VAL A 253 -7.08 -2.53 -19.76
CA VAL A 253 -6.64 -3.77 -19.10
C VAL A 253 -5.11 -3.79 -19.08
N PRO A 254 -4.49 -3.70 -17.90
CA PRO A 254 -3.05 -3.84 -17.77
C PRO A 254 -2.55 -5.18 -18.31
N ARG A 255 -1.48 -5.15 -19.12
CA ARG A 255 -0.88 -6.33 -19.75
C ARG A 255 0.26 -6.91 -18.93
N ASN A 256 0.84 -6.12 -18.05
CA ASN A 256 1.97 -6.48 -17.20
C ASN A 256 1.87 -5.74 -15.85
N ASN A 257 2.72 -6.12 -14.91
CA ASN A 257 2.76 -5.52 -13.57
C ASN A 257 3.02 -4.02 -13.59
N ILE A 258 3.86 -3.53 -14.51
CA ILE A 258 4.24 -2.12 -14.58
C ILE A 258 3.04 -1.29 -15.00
N GLU A 259 2.29 -1.73 -16.02
CA GLU A 259 1.05 -1.07 -16.45
C GLU A 259 -0.01 -1.05 -15.33
N GLU A 260 -0.12 -2.13 -14.55
CA GLU A 260 -1.06 -2.20 -13.43
C GLU A 260 -0.62 -1.27 -12.28
N ALA A 261 0.67 -1.24 -11.95
CA ALA A 261 1.22 -0.32 -10.97
C ALA A 261 1.01 1.15 -11.39
N ILE A 262 1.28 1.50 -12.65
CA ILE A 262 1.02 2.84 -13.19
C ILE A 262 -0.46 3.19 -13.07
N LEU A 263 -1.37 2.30 -13.47
CA LEU A 263 -2.80 2.52 -13.35
C LEU A 263 -3.22 2.79 -11.91
N LEU A 264 -2.74 1.97 -10.96
CA LEU A 264 -3.04 2.13 -9.54
C LEU A 264 -2.51 3.47 -9.00
N PHE A 265 -1.28 3.86 -9.33
CA PHE A 265 -0.75 5.15 -8.93
C PHE A 265 -1.50 6.32 -9.55
N MET A 266 -1.91 6.23 -10.82
CA MET A 266 -2.70 7.27 -11.51
C MET A 266 -4.08 7.47 -10.86
N ILE A 267 -4.74 6.38 -10.45
CA ILE A 267 -6.01 6.45 -9.73
C ILE A 267 -5.81 7.09 -8.34
N LEU A 268 -4.77 6.71 -7.59
CA LEU A 268 -4.43 7.33 -6.30
C LEU A 268 -4.17 8.82 -6.45
N PHE A 269 -3.36 9.17 -7.44
CA PHE A 269 -2.98 10.53 -7.74
C PHE A 269 -4.18 11.41 -8.07
N ARG A 270 -5.11 10.90 -8.87
CA ARG A 270 -6.40 11.57 -9.14
C ARG A 270 -7.22 11.76 -7.86
N ASN A 271 -7.21 10.78 -6.96
CA ASN A 271 -7.92 10.91 -5.67
C ASN A 271 -7.31 11.99 -4.78
N PHE A 272 -5.98 12.17 -4.79
CA PHE A 272 -5.32 13.28 -4.10
C PHE A 272 -5.68 14.64 -4.72
N ALA A 273 -5.67 14.75 -6.05
CA ALA A 273 -6.05 15.98 -6.74
C ALA A 273 -7.50 16.40 -6.46
N LEU A 274 -8.39 15.43 -6.17
CA LEU A 274 -9.78 15.64 -5.80
C LEU A 274 -9.99 15.82 -4.28
N ASN A 275 -8.92 15.88 -3.47
CA ASN A 275 -8.96 15.94 -2.00
C ASN A 275 -9.80 14.82 -1.35
N LYS A 276 -9.86 13.63 -1.97
CA LYS A 276 -10.56 12.46 -1.42
C LYS A 276 -9.74 11.71 -0.37
N VAL A 277 -8.41 11.83 -0.45
CA VAL A 277 -7.44 11.16 0.42
C VAL A 277 -6.31 12.16 0.71
N GLU A 278 -5.66 12.03 1.86
CA GLU A 278 -4.49 12.83 2.24
C GLU A 278 -3.31 12.60 1.27
N TRP A 279 -2.62 13.67 0.89
CA TRP A 279 -1.48 13.61 -0.02
C TRP A 279 -0.30 12.85 0.57
N ASP A 280 0.19 11.84 -0.16
CA ASP A 280 1.42 11.12 0.16
C ASP A 280 2.47 11.38 -0.94
N PRO A 281 3.56 12.11 -0.63
CA PRO A 281 4.62 12.43 -1.59
C PRO A 281 5.27 11.18 -2.22
N SER A 282 5.35 10.06 -1.50
CA SER A 282 6.04 8.86 -2.00
C SER A 282 5.35 8.22 -3.21
N VAL A 283 4.04 8.46 -3.40
CA VAL A 283 3.29 7.96 -4.57
C VAL A 283 3.86 8.52 -5.87
N LEU A 284 4.25 9.79 -5.85
CA LEU A 284 4.82 10.46 -7.01
C LEU A 284 6.23 9.93 -7.35
N ASP A 285 7.03 9.60 -6.33
CA ASP A 285 8.34 8.98 -6.52
C ASP A 285 8.21 7.61 -7.20
N HIS A 286 7.28 6.78 -6.71
CA HIS A 286 7.03 5.46 -7.29
C HIS A 286 6.44 5.55 -8.71
N LEU A 287 5.51 6.48 -8.96
CA LEU A 287 4.96 6.73 -10.30
C LEU A 287 6.04 7.22 -11.27
N THR A 288 6.92 8.12 -10.83
CA THR A 288 8.06 8.61 -11.61
C THR A 288 8.99 7.47 -12.00
N PHE A 289 9.28 6.56 -11.06
CA PHE A 289 10.05 5.36 -11.34
C PHE A 289 9.36 4.45 -12.35
N ALA A 290 8.08 4.13 -12.16
CA ALA A 290 7.33 3.24 -13.06
C ALA A 290 7.23 3.78 -14.50
N LEU A 291 6.98 5.08 -14.66
CA LEU A 291 6.93 5.73 -15.98
C LEU A 291 8.31 5.82 -16.65
N SER A 292 9.37 6.00 -15.85
CA SER A 292 10.75 5.98 -16.38
C SER A 292 11.16 4.60 -16.88
N VAL A 293 10.79 3.53 -16.17
CA VAL A 293 11.12 2.15 -16.56
C VAL A 293 10.31 1.68 -17.76
N SER A 294 9.07 2.15 -17.92
CA SER A 294 8.24 1.86 -19.10
C SER A 294 8.64 2.63 -20.36
N GLY A 295 9.49 3.66 -20.23
CA GLY A 295 9.90 4.52 -21.33
C GLY A 295 8.84 5.58 -21.73
N GLU A 296 7.75 5.69 -20.98
CA GLU A 296 6.64 6.61 -21.24
C GLU A 296 6.89 7.99 -20.58
N THR A 297 8.03 8.60 -20.89
CA THR A 297 8.46 9.86 -20.23
C THR A 297 7.57 11.05 -20.57
N LYS A 298 6.92 11.06 -21.75
CA LYS A 298 5.94 12.08 -22.13
C LYS A 298 4.68 12.02 -21.27
N ALA A 299 4.15 10.84 -21.00
CA ALA A 299 2.98 10.67 -20.14
C ALA A 299 3.27 11.21 -18.73
N LEU A 300 4.47 10.94 -18.20
CA LEU A 300 4.93 11.52 -16.93
C LEU A 300 4.99 13.06 -16.98
N ALA A 301 5.53 13.64 -18.06
CA ALA A 301 5.57 15.09 -18.20
C ALA A 301 4.17 15.72 -18.12
N THR A 302 3.20 15.14 -18.83
CA THR A 302 1.80 15.61 -18.80
C THR A 302 1.21 15.55 -17.39
N GLN A 303 1.42 14.45 -16.66
CA GLN A 303 0.94 14.32 -15.28
C GLN A 303 1.56 15.36 -14.34
N VAL A 304 2.86 15.63 -14.49
CA VAL A 304 3.56 16.63 -13.68
C VAL A 304 3.15 18.06 -14.06
N GLU A 305 2.76 18.32 -15.31
CA GLU A 305 2.21 19.61 -15.74
C GLU A 305 0.81 19.86 -15.16
N GLU A 306 -0.03 18.82 -15.08
CA GLU A 306 -1.40 18.91 -14.54
C GLU A 306 -1.46 19.08 -13.01
N LEU A 307 -0.37 18.84 -12.29
CA LEU A 307 -0.30 18.98 -10.83
C LEU A 307 -0.65 20.40 -10.33
N LEU A 308 -1.32 20.48 -9.18
CA LEU A 308 -1.42 21.77 -8.50
C LEU A 308 -0.03 22.19 -7.96
N PRO A 309 0.37 23.47 -8.08
CA PRO A 309 1.65 23.97 -7.56
C PRO A 309 1.88 23.76 -6.06
N SER A 310 0.82 23.46 -5.29
CA SER A 310 0.88 23.14 -3.87
C SER A 310 1.36 21.73 -3.56
N ILE A 311 1.34 20.82 -4.54
CA ILE A 311 1.60 19.39 -4.34
C ILE A 311 3.09 19.06 -4.49
N MET A 312 3.76 19.76 -5.40
CA MET A 312 5.16 19.55 -5.74
C MET A 312 5.87 20.90 -5.77
N ASP A 313 7.03 21.00 -5.09
CA ASP A 313 7.80 22.24 -5.10
C ASP A 313 8.20 22.60 -6.53
N ARG A 314 8.28 23.91 -6.79
CA ARG A 314 8.61 24.44 -8.11
C ARG A 314 9.95 23.90 -8.63
N LYS A 315 10.93 23.64 -7.74
CA LYS A 315 12.24 23.13 -8.13
C LYS A 315 12.17 21.66 -8.53
N GLU A 316 11.49 20.86 -7.73
CA GLU A 316 11.25 19.44 -8.00
C GLU A 316 10.50 19.28 -9.33
N ARG A 317 9.47 20.10 -9.55
CA ARG A 317 8.68 20.11 -10.78
C ARG A 317 9.49 20.36 -12.03
N TYR A 318 10.22 21.46 -12.09
CA TYR A 318 11.01 21.74 -13.28
C TYR A 318 12.12 20.70 -13.50
N TYR A 319 12.66 20.11 -12.43
CA TYR A 319 13.70 19.10 -12.53
C TYR A 319 13.13 17.80 -13.10
N THR A 320 11.97 17.35 -12.60
CA THR A 320 11.26 16.18 -13.11
C THR A 320 10.83 16.38 -14.56
N LEU A 321 10.25 17.53 -14.91
CA LEU A 321 9.88 17.84 -16.30
C LEU A 321 11.11 17.84 -17.23
N ALA A 322 12.23 18.42 -16.79
CA ALA A 322 13.46 18.41 -17.59
C ALA A 322 13.98 16.98 -17.83
N LEU A 323 13.88 16.09 -16.84
CA LEU A 323 14.22 14.68 -17.02
C LEU A 323 13.26 13.98 -17.99
N CYS A 324 11.97 14.27 -17.93
CA CYS A 324 10.98 13.68 -18.83
C CYS A 324 11.23 14.08 -20.29
N TYR A 325 11.38 15.38 -20.57
CA TYR A 325 11.65 15.87 -21.93
C TYR A 325 13.00 15.40 -22.45
N LEU A 326 14.00 15.24 -21.58
CA LEU A 326 15.27 14.61 -21.94
C LEU A 326 15.11 13.13 -22.34
N GLY A 327 14.25 12.38 -21.64
CA GLY A 327 13.91 10.99 -21.96
C GLY A 327 13.27 10.84 -23.34
N GLU A 328 12.39 11.77 -23.70
CA GLU A 328 11.77 11.85 -25.03
C GLU A 328 12.71 12.35 -26.14
N GLY A 329 13.88 12.90 -25.78
CA GLY A 329 14.84 13.47 -26.72
C GLY A 329 14.57 14.94 -27.10
N ASP A 330 13.65 15.64 -26.42
CA ASP A 330 13.46 17.09 -26.57
C ASP A 330 14.46 17.86 -25.68
N ASP A 331 15.72 17.81 -26.11
CA ASP A 331 16.86 18.43 -25.43
C ASP A 331 16.67 19.96 -25.23
N LEU A 332 15.94 20.64 -26.13
CA LEU A 332 15.72 22.08 -26.08
C LEU A 332 14.73 22.47 -24.99
N VAL A 333 13.60 21.77 -24.89
CA VAL A 333 12.61 22.00 -23.83
C VAL A 333 13.21 21.67 -22.46
N ALA A 334 13.93 20.55 -22.35
CA ALA A 334 14.63 20.17 -21.14
C ALA A 334 15.63 21.25 -20.67
N LEU A 335 16.44 21.80 -21.58
CA LEU A 335 17.41 22.85 -21.24
C LEU A 335 16.73 24.16 -20.81
N ASN A 336 15.61 24.52 -21.44
CA ASN A 336 14.85 25.72 -21.05
C ASN A 336 14.26 25.60 -19.64
N LEU A 337 13.77 24.42 -19.26
CA LEU A 337 13.28 24.14 -17.91
C LEU A 337 14.41 24.23 -16.87
N LEU A 338 15.59 23.67 -17.18
CA LEU A 338 16.78 23.78 -16.32
C LEU A 338 17.27 25.22 -16.18
N ARG A 339 17.14 26.04 -17.24
CA ARG A 339 17.46 27.48 -17.14
C ARG A 339 16.53 28.19 -16.17
N ARG A 340 15.22 27.89 -16.22
CA ARG A 340 14.22 28.44 -15.29
C ARG A 340 14.49 28.04 -13.83
N LEU A 341 15.02 26.84 -13.62
CA LEU A 341 15.52 26.40 -12.30
C LEU A 341 16.70 27.23 -11.81
N SER A 342 17.71 27.42 -12.66
CA SER A 342 18.93 28.16 -12.29
C SER A 342 18.69 29.65 -12.06
N ALA A 343 17.65 30.22 -12.67
CA ALA A 343 17.27 31.63 -12.50
C ALA A 343 16.51 31.91 -11.19
N SER A 344 16.06 30.89 -10.47
CA SER A 344 15.26 31.00 -9.25
C SER A 344 16.08 30.59 -8.03
N GLU A 345 16.46 31.56 -7.19
CA GLU A 345 16.92 31.55 -5.78
C GLU A 345 17.54 30.26 -5.16
N SER A 346 18.27 29.42 -5.91
CA SER A 346 19.27 28.53 -5.34
C SER A 346 20.31 28.12 -6.39
N PRO A 347 21.51 28.72 -6.40
CA PRO A 347 22.53 28.49 -7.41
C PRO A 347 23.21 27.11 -7.35
N ASN A 348 22.84 26.23 -6.41
CA ASN A 348 23.62 25.05 -6.05
C ASN A 348 22.92 23.70 -6.30
N CYS A 349 22.03 23.58 -7.30
CA CYS A 349 21.54 22.26 -7.71
C CYS A 349 22.56 21.58 -8.63
N VAL A 350 23.56 20.91 -8.03
CA VAL A 350 24.60 20.14 -8.75
C VAL A 350 23.97 19.17 -9.76
N LYS A 351 22.85 18.53 -9.38
CA LYS A 351 22.10 17.61 -10.25
C LYS A 351 21.58 18.30 -11.52
N ALA A 352 21.05 19.52 -11.42
CA ALA A 352 20.56 20.28 -12.57
C ALA A 352 21.70 20.77 -13.46
N LEU A 353 22.82 21.20 -12.87
CA LEU A 353 24.01 21.61 -13.62
C LEU A 353 24.66 20.45 -14.39
N LEU A 354 24.76 19.27 -13.76
CA LEU A 354 25.24 18.05 -14.42
C LEU A 354 24.31 17.62 -15.57
N LEU A 355 23.00 17.76 -15.39
CA LEU A 355 22.04 17.45 -16.46
C LEU A 355 22.16 18.43 -17.62
N ALA A 356 22.24 19.73 -17.32
CA ALA A 356 22.41 20.78 -18.32
C ALA A 356 23.73 20.62 -19.10
N SER A 357 24.83 20.28 -18.43
CA SER A 357 26.12 20.06 -19.10
C SER A 357 26.08 18.86 -20.04
N LYS A 358 25.41 17.77 -19.64
CA LYS A 358 25.18 16.59 -20.50
C LYS A 358 24.37 16.95 -21.75
N ILE A 359 23.30 17.73 -21.61
CA ILE A 359 22.47 18.18 -22.73
C ILE A 359 23.27 19.08 -23.68
N CYS A 360 23.97 20.09 -23.14
CA CYS A 360 24.81 20.98 -23.94
C CYS A 360 25.90 20.23 -24.70
N GLY A 361 26.50 19.20 -24.09
CA GLY A 361 27.45 18.31 -24.76
C GLY A 361 26.83 17.57 -25.95
N ARG A 362 25.61 17.02 -25.80
CA ARG A 362 24.89 16.34 -26.90
C ARG A 362 24.55 17.31 -28.03
N ILE A 363 24.00 18.49 -27.71
CA ILE A 363 23.66 19.51 -28.70
C ILE A 363 24.91 19.94 -29.50
N ALA A 364 26.04 20.18 -28.81
CA ALA A 364 27.30 20.55 -29.46
C ALA A 364 27.84 19.42 -30.38
N ILE A 365 27.72 18.16 -29.97
CA ILE A 365 28.09 17.01 -30.80
C ILE A 365 27.16 16.90 -32.00
N MET A 366 25.84 17.03 -31.82
CA MET A 366 24.87 17.00 -32.92
C MET A 366 25.11 18.12 -33.92
N GLN A 367 25.41 19.34 -33.47
CA GLN A 367 25.78 20.46 -34.33
C GLN A 367 27.09 20.21 -35.09
N ARG A 368 28.08 19.55 -34.49
CA ARG A 368 29.32 19.16 -35.18
C ARG A 368 29.09 18.05 -36.21
N VAL A 369 28.26 17.05 -35.89
CA VAL A 369 27.91 15.96 -36.82
C VAL A 369 27.10 16.50 -37.99
N SER A 370 26.14 17.40 -37.76
CA SER A 370 25.37 18.03 -38.82
C SER A 370 26.23 18.98 -39.66
N HIS A 371 27.21 19.68 -39.08
CA HIS A 371 28.20 20.45 -39.83
C HIS A 371 29.09 19.55 -40.70
N LEU A 372 29.60 18.44 -40.15
CA LEU A 372 30.41 17.46 -40.90
C LEU A 372 29.60 16.75 -42.00
N GLN A 373 28.33 16.44 -41.75
CA GLN A 373 27.42 15.88 -42.77
C GLN A 373 27.08 16.92 -43.83
N ALA A 374 26.87 18.19 -43.46
CA ALA A 374 26.67 19.29 -44.40
C ALA A 374 27.93 19.54 -45.23
N GLU A 375 29.12 19.50 -44.64
CA GLU A 375 30.40 19.56 -45.34
C GLU A 375 30.58 18.38 -46.29
N HIS A 376 30.25 17.15 -45.88
CA HIS A 376 30.28 15.99 -46.78
C HIS A 376 29.27 16.09 -47.93
N LEU A 377 28.09 16.68 -47.69
CA LEU A 377 27.07 16.92 -48.71
C LEU A 377 27.47 18.06 -49.66
N ILE A 378 28.14 19.09 -49.14
CA ILE A 378 28.72 20.21 -49.91
C ILE A 378 29.89 19.68 -50.76
N VAL A 379 30.83 18.91 -50.19
CA VAL A 379 31.94 18.29 -50.93
C VAL A 379 31.43 17.32 -52.00
N ARG A 380 30.37 16.55 -51.72
CA ARG A 380 29.71 15.72 -52.75
C ARG A 380 29.02 16.56 -53.84
N LYS A 381 28.40 17.70 -53.52
CA LYS A 381 27.81 18.60 -54.52
C LYS A 381 28.88 19.36 -55.32
N VAL A 382 29.99 19.76 -54.70
CA VAL A 382 31.12 20.42 -55.35
C VAL A 382 31.89 19.47 -56.27
N ASN A 383 31.99 18.18 -55.92
CA ASN A 383 32.56 17.14 -56.81
C ASN A 383 31.64 16.70 -57.96
N VAL A 384 30.37 17.12 -57.97
CA VAL A 384 29.44 16.92 -59.11
C VAL A 384 29.47 18.14 -60.06
N ILE A 385 30.10 19.24 -59.67
CA ILE A 385 30.41 20.34 -60.60
C ILE A 385 31.70 19.94 -61.34
N ASN A 386 31.51 19.43 -62.54
CA ASN A 386 32.58 19.01 -63.44
C ASN A 386 33.40 20.24 -63.89
N TRP A 387 34.54 20.48 -63.25
CA TRP A 387 35.50 21.53 -63.64
C TRP A 387 36.13 21.32 -65.03
N LYS A 388 35.70 20.32 -65.82
CA LYS A 388 36.15 20.08 -67.20
C LYS A 388 35.27 20.70 -68.29
N GLN A 389 34.34 21.61 -67.95
CA GLN A 389 33.47 22.28 -68.93
C GLN A 389 33.43 23.81 -68.83
N LEU A 390 34.50 24.46 -68.39
CA LEU A 390 34.67 25.89 -68.67
C LEU A 390 35.53 26.09 -69.93
N PRO A 391 35.01 26.74 -70.98
CA PRO A 391 35.80 27.07 -72.17
C PRO A 391 36.82 28.15 -71.84
N ILE A 392 38.08 27.88 -72.19
CA ILE A 392 39.16 28.86 -72.26
C ILE A 392 38.87 29.76 -73.47
N ALA A 393 38.24 30.92 -73.25
CA ALA A 393 38.22 32.01 -74.22
C ALA A 393 37.92 33.35 -73.52
N TYR A 394 38.71 34.37 -73.84
CA TYR A 394 38.73 35.74 -73.34
C TYR A 394 39.32 35.85 -71.92
N TRP A 395 40.46 36.50 -71.68
CA TRP A 395 40.78 37.88 -72.07
C TRP A 395 42.27 38.08 -72.38
N ALA A 396 42.51 38.92 -73.39
CA ALA A 396 43.70 39.76 -73.55
C ALA A 396 43.59 41.00 -72.65
#